data_AF-A0A9D6E3B1-F1
#
_entry.id   AF-A0A9D6E3B1-F1
#
_cell.length_a   1.000
_cell.length_b   1.000
_cell.length_c   1.000
_cell.angle_alpha   90.00
_cell.angle_beta   90.00
_cell.angle_gamma   90.00
#
_symmetry.space_group_name_H-M   'P 1'
#
loop_
_entity.id
_entity.type
_entity.pdbx_description
1 polymer ?
#
loop_
_entity_poly.entity_id
_entity_poly.type
_entity_poly.pdbx_seq_one_letter_code
_entity_poly.pdbx_strand_id
1 'polypeptide(L)'
;THLEEAGISKKTPLSPQPESPAIPPSKGKTLLEKEEAMNLLLDAEKGDAQGAGADFSLVAKSAGHGGETLREAAEQFARLLEVEGCSQTTKAQEDYALIDGTLKPGQKRAEAVTQFLRLADAENDTSQARGDFALLQRNLPSGTTLTRATSQFLSLLNCEGAENTVDVQADFRTIQQSLKEGETWEAAFEQFRRLYDMELNRSFALEDFAVISETLKKGESRKMATDQFIRLYDAEQSRRDAISDYRLIRRVAGQDSLEEGTTRFLKLLNKAGSDNTAAVQGSFNLLYQ
;
A
#
# COMPACT_ATOMS: atom_id res chain seq x y z
N THR A 1 -78.00 38.01 38.94
CA THR A 1 -78.65 37.70 37.65
C THR A 1 -77.61 37.11 36.73
N HIS A 2 -77.75 35.82 36.41
CA HIS A 2 -77.13 35.05 35.31
C HIS A 2 -75.58 34.95 35.25
N LEU A 3 -74.95 33.83 34.89
CA LEU A 3 -75.37 32.46 34.53
C LEU A 3 -74.11 31.55 34.51
N GLU A 4 -74.34 30.31 34.96
CA GLU A 4 -73.85 29.02 34.47
C GLU A 4 -72.37 28.61 34.39
N GLU A 5 -72.14 27.47 35.05
CA GLU A 5 -71.01 26.54 34.98
C GLU A 5 -70.91 25.87 33.59
N ALA A 6 -69.69 25.79 33.05
CA ALA A 6 -69.40 25.02 31.85
C ALA A 6 -68.41 23.90 32.17
N GLY A 7 -68.86 22.66 31.98
CA GLY A 7 -68.09 21.43 32.14
C GLY A 7 -66.94 21.32 31.14
N ILE A 8 -65.78 20.91 31.65
CA ILE A 8 -64.59 20.64 30.84
C ILE A 8 -64.67 19.21 30.34
N SER A 9 -64.97 19.08 29.05
CA SER A 9 -65.01 17.84 28.29
C SER A 9 -63.58 17.32 28.03
N LYS A 10 -63.34 16.06 28.40
CA LYS A 10 -62.10 15.31 28.20
C LYS A 10 -61.81 15.15 26.70
N LYS A 11 -60.70 15.72 26.22
CA LYS A 11 -60.18 15.43 24.87
C LYS A 11 -59.43 14.09 24.86
N THR A 12 -59.92 13.19 24.02
CA THR A 12 -59.36 11.88 23.64
C THR A 12 -58.00 12.03 22.93
N PRO A 13 -57.06 11.08 23.03
CA PRO A 13 -55.76 11.18 22.37
C PRO A 13 -55.89 10.99 20.85
N LEU A 14 -55.12 11.76 20.06
CA LEU A 14 -54.93 11.52 18.63
C LEU A 14 -54.24 10.17 18.42
N SER A 15 -54.86 9.29 17.63
CA SER A 15 -54.21 8.09 17.10
C SER A 15 -53.04 8.45 16.18
N PRO A 16 -51.93 7.71 16.19
CA PRO A 16 -50.86 7.86 15.21
C PRO A 16 -51.36 7.46 13.81
N GLN A 17 -51.01 8.25 12.80
CA GLN A 17 -51.20 7.87 11.39
C GLN A 17 -50.42 6.58 11.10
N PRO A 18 -50.95 5.65 10.30
CA PRO A 18 -50.17 4.51 9.85
C PRO A 18 -49.04 5.00 8.94
N GLU A 19 -47.80 4.68 9.31
CA GLU A 19 -46.66 4.76 8.42
C GLU A 19 -47.00 4.03 7.12
N SER A 20 -46.78 4.70 5.99
CA SER A 20 -46.94 4.08 4.68
C SER A 20 -45.97 2.90 4.58
N PRO A 21 -46.42 1.72 4.12
CA PRO A 21 -45.56 0.54 4.03
C PRO A 21 -44.39 0.84 3.10
N ALA A 22 -43.18 0.55 3.57
CA ALA A 22 -41.97 0.56 2.74
C ALA A 22 -42.23 -0.26 1.47
N ILE A 23 -42.21 0.41 0.31
CA ILE A 23 -42.37 -0.24 -0.99
C ILE A 23 -41.13 -1.12 -1.19
N PRO A 24 -41.27 -2.45 -1.33
CA PRO A 24 -40.14 -3.31 -1.63
C PRO A 24 -39.53 -2.91 -2.99
N PRO A 25 -38.20 -3.01 -3.17
CA PRO A 25 -37.57 -2.66 -4.43
C PRO A 25 -38.23 -3.43 -5.58
N SER A 26 -38.65 -2.70 -6.62
CA SER A 26 -39.49 -3.24 -7.69
C SER A 26 -38.76 -4.39 -8.42
N LYS A 27 -39.39 -5.57 -8.48
CA LYS A 27 -38.88 -6.78 -9.15
C LYS A 27 -38.38 -6.55 -10.60
N GLY A 28 -38.85 -5.50 -11.28
CA GLY A 28 -38.41 -5.12 -12.61
C GLY A 28 -36.96 -4.58 -12.67
N LYS A 29 -36.51 -3.80 -11.68
CA LYS A 29 -35.13 -3.31 -11.63
C LYS A 29 -34.12 -4.45 -11.48
N THR A 30 -34.44 -5.42 -10.63
CA THR A 30 -33.59 -6.60 -10.37
C THR A 30 -33.53 -7.59 -11.54
N LEU A 31 -34.50 -7.56 -12.46
CA LEU A 31 -34.48 -8.39 -13.67
C LEU A 31 -33.61 -7.75 -14.76
N LEU A 32 -33.77 -6.44 -14.97
CA LEU A 32 -32.97 -5.68 -15.93
C LEU A 32 -31.47 -5.73 -15.58
N GLU A 33 -31.11 -5.54 -14.31
CA GLU A 33 -29.70 -5.62 -13.87
C GLU A 33 -29.08 -7.01 -14.10
N LYS A 34 -29.87 -8.09 -13.98
CA LYS A 34 -29.39 -9.45 -14.26
C LYS A 34 -29.17 -9.68 -15.75
N GLU A 35 -30.07 -9.18 -16.58
CA GLU A 35 -29.96 -9.27 -18.04
C GLU A 35 -28.76 -8.47 -18.54
N GLU A 36 -28.56 -7.25 -18.04
CA GLU A 36 -27.40 -6.42 -18.40
C GLU A 36 -26.07 -7.08 -17.98
N ALA A 37 -25.98 -7.60 -16.75
CA ALA A 37 -24.80 -8.30 -16.27
C ALA A 37 -24.50 -9.57 -17.09
N MET A 38 -25.53 -10.35 -17.44
CA MET A 38 -25.35 -11.55 -18.26
C MET A 38 -24.89 -11.20 -19.67
N ASN A 39 -25.47 -10.16 -20.30
CA ASN A 39 -25.07 -9.73 -21.63
C ASN A 39 -23.60 -9.26 -21.66
N LEU A 40 -23.17 -8.51 -20.63
CA LEU A 40 -21.77 -8.10 -20.50
C LEU A 40 -20.80 -9.29 -20.43
N LEU A 41 -21.14 -10.32 -19.65
CA LEU A 41 -20.31 -11.51 -19.53
C LEU A 41 -20.33 -12.36 -20.81
N LEU A 42 -21.48 -12.46 -21.47
CA LEU A 42 -21.59 -13.15 -22.76
C LEU A 42 -20.73 -12.48 -23.84
N ASP A 43 -20.71 -11.14 -23.87
CA ASP A 43 -19.86 -10.37 -24.78
C ASP A 43 -18.36 -10.59 -24.45
N ALA A 44 -17.99 -10.56 -23.16
CA ALA A 44 -16.61 -10.80 -22.72
C ALA A 44 -16.12 -12.22 -23.04
N GLU A 45 -17.01 -13.21 -22.94
CA GLU A 45 -16.78 -14.62 -23.31
C GLU A 45 -16.94 -14.90 -24.81
N LYS A 46 -17.07 -13.86 -25.65
CA LYS A 46 -17.24 -13.97 -27.11
C LYS A 46 -18.38 -14.92 -27.53
N GLY A 47 -19.45 -14.95 -26.74
CA GLY A 47 -20.64 -15.75 -26.98
C GLY A 47 -20.62 -17.14 -26.36
N ASP A 48 -19.61 -17.54 -25.57
CA ASP A 48 -19.69 -18.78 -24.79
C ASP A 48 -20.70 -18.66 -23.64
N ALA A 49 -21.92 -19.13 -23.89
CA ALA A 49 -23.00 -19.11 -22.92
C ALA A 49 -22.73 -19.97 -21.67
N GLN A 50 -21.91 -21.03 -21.79
CA GLN A 50 -21.58 -21.87 -20.65
C GLN A 50 -20.58 -21.17 -19.72
N GLY A 51 -19.50 -20.60 -20.28
CA GLY A 51 -18.55 -19.74 -19.57
C GLY A 51 -19.25 -18.56 -18.89
N ALA A 52 -20.01 -17.78 -19.66
CA ALA A 52 -20.74 -16.62 -19.14
C ALA A 52 -21.73 -16.98 -18.02
N GLY A 53 -22.39 -18.14 -18.11
CA GLY A 53 -23.27 -18.63 -17.04
C GLY A 53 -22.53 -19.00 -15.75
N ALA A 54 -21.34 -19.59 -15.86
CA ALA A 54 -20.48 -19.89 -14.72
C ALA A 54 -19.96 -18.59 -14.06
N ASP A 55 -19.51 -17.64 -14.86
CA ASP A 55 -19.01 -16.34 -14.38
C ASP A 55 -20.13 -15.53 -13.72
N PHE A 56 -21.31 -15.51 -14.33
CA PHE A 56 -22.47 -14.86 -13.74
C PHE A 56 -22.80 -15.46 -12.38
N SER A 57 -22.71 -16.78 -12.23
CA SER A 57 -22.95 -17.45 -10.94
C SER A 57 -21.92 -17.02 -9.88
N LEU A 58 -20.66 -16.84 -10.26
CA LEU A 58 -19.60 -16.35 -9.38
C LEU A 58 -19.82 -14.88 -8.97
N VAL A 59 -20.07 -14.02 -9.96
CA VAL A 59 -20.32 -12.58 -9.78
C VAL A 59 -21.58 -12.36 -8.92
N ALA A 60 -22.68 -13.03 -9.24
CA ALA A 60 -23.95 -12.87 -8.51
C ALA A 60 -23.87 -13.35 -7.06
N LYS A 61 -23.00 -14.31 -6.75
CA LYS A 61 -22.79 -14.80 -5.38
C LYS A 61 -22.09 -13.77 -4.49
N SER A 62 -21.25 -12.92 -5.07
CA SER A 62 -20.40 -11.96 -4.35
C SER A 62 -20.84 -10.50 -4.57
N ALA A 63 -21.79 -10.25 -5.47
CA ALA A 63 -22.34 -8.91 -5.73
C ALA A 63 -22.92 -8.26 -4.46
N GLY A 64 -22.76 -6.94 -4.36
CA GLY A 64 -23.22 -6.15 -3.21
C GLY A 64 -22.13 -5.82 -2.18
N HIS A 65 -20.90 -6.30 -2.35
CA HIS A 65 -19.77 -5.87 -1.54
C HIS A 65 -19.53 -4.36 -1.73
N GLY A 66 -19.49 -3.61 -0.62
CA GLY A 66 -19.27 -2.17 -0.66
C GLY A 66 -20.39 -1.37 -1.35
N GLY A 67 -21.58 -1.95 -1.51
CA GLY A 67 -22.75 -1.29 -2.12
C GLY A 67 -22.77 -1.27 -3.64
N GLU A 68 -21.92 -2.06 -4.30
CA GLU A 68 -21.92 -2.17 -5.76
C GLU A 68 -23.15 -2.94 -6.30
N THR A 69 -23.50 -2.65 -7.54
CA THR A 69 -24.53 -3.33 -8.31
C THR A 69 -24.00 -4.61 -8.95
N LEU A 70 -24.91 -5.50 -9.35
CA LEU A 70 -24.57 -6.72 -10.09
C LEU A 70 -23.86 -6.40 -11.42
N ARG A 71 -24.30 -5.33 -12.09
CA ARG A 71 -23.68 -4.84 -13.33
C ARG A 71 -22.24 -4.40 -13.10
N GLU A 72 -21.98 -3.58 -12.08
CA GLU A 72 -20.61 -3.15 -11.76
C GLU A 72 -19.71 -4.34 -11.42
N ALA A 73 -20.24 -5.32 -10.70
CA ALA A 73 -19.51 -6.55 -10.38
C ALA A 73 -19.18 -7.39 -11.63
N ALA A 74 -20.07 -7.40 -12.63
CA ALA A 74 -19.85 -8.06 -13.93
C ALA A 74 -18.85 -7.30 -14.81
N GLU A 75 -18.92 -5.96 -14.85
CA GLU A 75 -17.94 -5.11 -15.56
C GLU A 75 -16.53 -5.32 -15.01
N GLN A 76 -16.40 -5.45 -13.68
CA GLN A 76 -15.13 -5.75 -13.03
C GLN A 76 -14.57 -7.14 -13.39
N PHE A 77 -15.44 -8.16 -13.46
CA PHE A 77 -15.04 -9.49 -13.90
C PHE A 77 -14.59 -9.49 -15.36
N ALA A 78 -15.37 -8.85 -16.25
CA ALA A 78 -15.06 -8.75 -17.67
C ALA A 78 -13.67 -8.13 -17.93
N ARG A 79 -13.26 -7.13 -17.12
CA ARG A 79 -11.91 -6.55 -17.19
C ARG A 79 -10.79 -7.54 -16.81
N LEU A 80 -11.02 -8.43 -15.85
CA LEU A 80 -10.05 -9.49 -15.52
C LEU A 80 -9.97 -10.51 -16.65
N LEU A 81 -11.12 -10.89 -17.21
CA LEU A 81 -11.19 -11.81 -18.35
C LEU A 81 -10.50 -11.25 -19.59
N GLU A 82 -10.59 -9.94 -19.83
CA GLU A 82 -9.90 -9.26 -20.92
C GLU A 82 -8.37 -9.39 -20.80
N VAL A 83 -7.82 -9.22 -19.60
CA VAL A 83 -6.38 -9.34 -19.35
C VAL A 83 -5.88 -10.78 -19.42
N GLU A 84 -6.63 -11.73 -18.90
CA GLU A 84 -6.28 -13.16 -18.99
C GLU A 84 -6.49 -13.74 -20.40
N GLY A 85 -7.42 -13.15 -21.15
CA GLY A 85 -7.91 -13.64 -22.42
C GLY A 85 -9.12 -14.58 -22.25
N CYS A 86 -10.08 -14.47 -23.17
CA CYS A 86 -11.35 -15.23 -23.17
C CYS A 86 -11.22 -16.76 -23.28
N SER A 87 -10.00 -17.31 -23.37
CA SER A 87 -9.75 -18.77 -23.30
C SER A 87 -9.22 -19.20 -21.92
N GLN A 88 -9.07 -18.25 -21.00
CA GLN A 88 -8.49 -18.40 -19.66
C GLN A 88 -9.52 -18.01 -18.59
N THR A 89 -10.81 -18.29 -18.81
CA THR A 89 -11.91 -17.99 -17.89
C THR A 89 -11.62 -18.44 -16.45
N THR A 90 -11.06 -19.64 -16.27
CA THR A 90 -10.68 -20.15 -14.94
C THR A 90 -9.69 -19.22 -14.22
N LYS A 91 -8.73 -18.63 -14.94
CA LYS A 91 -7.77 -17.70 -14.35
C LYS A 91 -8.44 -16.40 -13.93
N ALA A 92 -9.32 -15.84 -14.77
CA ALA A 92 -10.10 -14.65 -14.41
C ALA A 92 -11.00 -14.90 -13.18
N GLN A 93 -11.58 -16.10 -13.07
CA GLN A 93 -12.34 -16.54 -11.90
C GLN A 93 -11.46 -16.63 -10.64
N GLU A 94 -10.24 -17.16 -10.75
CA GLU A 94 -9.27 -17.19 -9.66
C GLU A 94 -8.89 -15.78 -9.19
N ASP A 95 -8.61 -14.86 -10.11
CA ASP A 95 -8.31 -13.46 -9.80
C ASP A 95 -9.47 -12.75 -9.12
N TYR A 96 -10.67 -12.97 -9.64
CA TYR A 96 -11.88 -12.40 -9.05
C TYR A 96 -12.12 -12.92 -7.63
N ALA A 97 -11.94 -14.22 -7.41
CA ALA A 97 -12.07 -14.84 -6.10
C ALA A 97 -10.98 -14.38 -5.12
N LEU A 98 -9.74 -14.20 -5.60
CA LEU A 98 -8.64 -13.64 -4.81
C LEU A 98 -8.96 -12.21 -4.37
N ILE A 99 -9.42 -11.37 -5.30
CA ILE A 99 -9.77 -9.97 -5.01
C ILE A 99 -10.91 -9.94 -4.00
N ASP A 100 -12.02 -10.62 -4.28
CA ASP A 100 -13.20 -10.65 -3.41
C ASP A 100 -12.86 -11.16 -2.00
N GLY A 101 -12.11 -12.27 -1.92
CA GLY A 101 -11.72 -12.89 -0.65
C GLY A 101 -10.72 -12.09 0.18
N THR A 102 -10.12 -11.04 -0.37
CA THR A 102 -9.12 -10.20 0.32
C THR A 102 -9.60 -8.77 0.58
N LEU A 103 -10.83 -8.42 0.19
CA LEU A 103 -11.40 -7.10 0.47
C LEU A 103 -11.53 -6.85 1.97
N LYS A 104 -10.99 -5.71 2.42
CA LYS A 104 -11.16 -5.22 3.79
C LYS A 104 -12.46 -4.43 3.93
N PRO A 105 -13.06 -4.34 5.13
CA PRO A 105 -14.25 -3.53 5.36
C PRO A 105 -14.07 -2.09 4.84
N GLY A 106 -15.00 -1.65 3.99
CA GLY A 106 -14.97 -0.32 3.37
C GLY A 106 -14.17 -0.20 2.07
N GLN A 107 -13.42 -1.24 1.66
CA GLN A 107 -12.80 -1.27 0.34
C GLN A 107 -13.83 -1.59 -0.75
N LYS A 108 -13.66 -0.95 -1.93
CA LYS A 108 -14.48 -1.22 -3.11
C LYS A 108 -13.77 -2.21 -4.03
N ARG A 109 -14.48 -3.23 -4.52
CA ARG A 109 -13.93 -4.22 -5.46
C ARG A 109 -13.38 -3.56 -6.73
N ALA A 110 -14.07 -2.55 -7.26
CA ALA A 110 -13.58 -1.77 -8.41
C ALA A 110 -12.19 -1.14 -8.22
N GLU A 111 -11.87 -0.65 -7.01
CA GLU A 111 -10.54 -0.11 -6.71
C GLU A 111 -9.50 -1.24 -6.67
N ALA A 112 -9.83 -2.35 -6.01
CA ALA A 112 -8.97 -3.51 -5.90
C ALA A 112 -8.66 -4.14 -7.28
N VAL A 113 -9.67 -4.31 -8.13
CA VAL A 113 -9.52 -4.75 -9.53
C VAL A 113 -8.61 -3.78 -10.29
N THR A 114 -8.81 -2.47 -10.12
CA THR A 114 -7.94 -1.49 -10.78
C THR A 114 -6.49 -1.61 -10.32
N GLN A 115 -6.23 -1.85 -9.03
CA GLN A 115 -4.86 -2.04 -8.54
C GLN A 115 -4.25 -3.37 -9.00
N PHE A 116 -5.03 -4.44 -9.04
CA PHE A 116 -4.60 -5.73 -9.60
C PHE A 116 -4.18 -5.59 -11.07
N LEU A 117 -4.99 -4.94 -11.89
CA LEU A 117 -4.71 -4.75 -13.31
C LEU A 117 -3.45 -3.90 -13.54
N ARG A 118 -3.18 -2.91 -12.68
CA ARG A 118 -1.93 -2.15 -12.73
C ARG A 118 -0.69 -3.00 -12.43
N LEU A 119 -0.82 -3.98 -11.53
CA LEU A 119 0.25 -4.94 -11.26
C LEU A 119 0.44 -5.88 -12.45
N ALA A 120 -0.66 -6.41 -13.00
CA ALA A 120 -0.62 -7.29 -14.17
C ALA A 120 0.04 -6.63 -15.39
N ASP A 121 -0.25 -5.35 -15.63
CA ASP A 121 0.37 -4.55 -16.69
C ASP A 121 1.88 -4.39 -16.46
N ALA A 122 2.30 -4.09 -15.23
CA ALA A 122 3.71 -3.86 -14.90
C ALA A 122 4.55 -5.15 -14.89
N GLU A 123 3.98 -6.25 -14.40
CA GLU A 123 4.61 -7.57 -14.40
C GLU A 123 4.63 -8.22 -15.79
N ASN A 124 3.69 -7.81 -16.68
CA ASN A 124 3.40 -8.50 -17.94
C ASN A 124 3.12 -10.02 -17.73
N ASP A 125 2.66 -10.38 -16.52
CA ASP A 125 2.33 -11.73 -16.07
C ASP A 125 1.31 -11.65 -14.92
N THR A 126 0.10 -12.15 -15.16
CA THR A 126 -0.97 -12.17 -14.15
C THR A 126 -0.64 -13.07 -12.97
N SER A 127 0.18 -14.10 -13.15
CA SER A 127 0.61 -14.98 -12.05
C SER A 127 1.49 -14.23 -11.05
N GLN A 128 2.39 -13.36 -11.52
CA GLN A 128 3.20 -12.52 -10.63
C GLN A 128 2.33 -11.46 -9.94
N ALA A 129 1.46 -10.81 -10.71
CA ALA A 129 0.54 -9.81 -10.19
C ALA A 129 -0.38 -10.35 -9.07
N ARG A 130 -0.80 -11.62 -9.13
CA ARG A 130 -1.50 -12.30 -8.02
C ARG A 130 -0.65 -12.34 -6.76
N GLY A 131 0.62 -12.71 -6.89
CA GLY A 131 1.59 -12.74 -5.80
C GLY A 131 1.75 -11.36 -5.15
N ASP A 132 1.90 -10.32 -5.96
CA ASP A 132 2.06 -8.95 -5.50
C ASP A 132 0.79 -8.41 -4.86
N PHE A 133 -0.35 -8.62 -5.50
CA PHE A 133 -1.64 -8.19 -4.98
C PHE A 133 -1.93 -8.85 -3.63
N ALA A 134 -1.71 -10.16 -3.51
CA ALA A 134 -1.85 -10.89 -2.26
C ALA A 134 -0.86 -10.39 -1.19
N LEU A 135 0.38 -10.08 -1.57
CA LEU A 135 1.38 -9.48 -0.69
C LEU A 135 0.89 -8.13 -0.14
N LEU A 136 0.43 -7.24 -1.01
CA LEU A 136 -0.03 -5.90 -0.65
C LEU A 136 -1.28 -5.94 0.22
N GLN A 137 -2.23 -6.82 -0.08
CA GLN A 137 -3.44 -6.96 0.74
C GLN A 137 -3.12 -7.49 2.13
N ARG A 138 -2.31 -8.56 2.22
CA ARG A 138 -1.92 -9.18 3.48
C ARG A 138 -1.11 -8.24 4.36
N ASN A 139 -0.23 -7.45 3.74
CA ASN A 139 0.70 -6.61 4.46
C ASN A 139 0.43 -5.11 4.26
N LEU A 140 -0.82 -4.71 3.97
CA LEU A 140 -1.15 -3.31 3.76
C LEU A 140 -0.73 -2.49 5.00
N PRO A 141 0.21 -1.55 4.86
CA PRO A 141 0.68 -0.76 5.99
C PRO A 141 -0.44 -0.01 6.71
N SER A 142 -0.35 0.10 8.03
CA SER A 142 -1.30 0.88 8.82
C SER A 142 -1.34 2.33 8.34
N GLY A 143 -2.54 2.86 8.07
CA GLY A 143 -2.73 4.23 7.61
C GLY A 143 -2.50 4.46 6.11
N THR A 144 -2.19 3.43 5.33
CA THR A 144 -2.09 3.53 3.87
C THR A 144 -3.30 2.92 3.14
N THR A 145 -3.50 3.32 1.90
CA THR A 145 -4.52 2.74 1.01
C THR A 145 -3.88 1.73 0.05
N LEU A 146 -4.68 0.80 -0.47
CA LEU A 146 -4.20 -0.16 -1.47
C LEU A 146 -3.63 0.58 -2.69
N THR A 147 -4.32 1.62 -3.18
CA THR A 147 -3.84 2.47 -4.27
C THR A 147 -2.44 3.05 -4.02
N ARG A 148 -2.17 3.52 -2.80
CA ARG A 148 -0.86 4.09 -2.45
C ARG A 148 0.20 3.00 -2.34
N ALA A 149 -0.10 1.90 -1.65
CA ALA A 149 0.82 0.76 -1.53
C ALA A 149 1.18 0.17 -2.89
N THR A 150 0.21 -0.03 -3.79
CA THR A 150 0.43 -0.45 -5.18
C THR A 150 1.33 0.52 -5.93
N SER A 151 1.10 1.84 -5.80
CA SER A 151 1.92 2.83 -6.51
C SER A 151 3.38 2.82 -6.04
N GLN A 152 3.63 2.57 -4.75
CA GLN A 152 4.98 2.45 -4.20
C GLN A 152 5.65 1.12 -4.60
N PHE A 153 4.90 0.02 -4.59
CA PHE A 153 5.39 -1.26 -5.09
C PHE A 153 5.79 -1.18 -6.56
N LEU A 154 4.93 -0.59 -7.40
CA LEU A 154 5.23 -0.35 -8.81
C LEU A 154 6.43 0.59 -9.01
N SER A 155 6.65 1.54 -8.11
CA SER A 155 7.86 2.37 -8.15
C SER A 155 9.12 1.54 -7.93
N LEU A 156 9.11 0.53 -7.06
CA LEU A 156 10.24 -0.39 -6.89
C LEU A 156 10.40 -1.27 -8.12
N LEU A 157 9.30 -1.86 -8.59
CA LEU A 157 9.29 -2.75 -9.75
C LEU A 157 9.81 -2.05 -11.01
N ASN A 158 9.42 -0.80 -11.25
CA ASN A 158 9.90 -0.02 -12.38
C ASN A 158 11.38 0.36 -12.30
N CYS A 159 11.94 0.47 -11.10
CA CYS A 159 13.37 0.69 -10.92
C CYS A 159 14.18 -0.60 -11.22
N GLU A 160 13.66 -1.75 -10.81
CA GLU A 160 14.36 -3.02 -10.93
C GLU A 160 14.10 -3.79 -12.23
N GLY A 161 12.97 -3.54 -12.88
CA GLY A 161 12.47 -4.37 -13.97
C GLY A 161 11.56 -5.50 -13.47
N ALA A 162 10.61 -5.89 -14.33
CA ALA A 162 9.60 -6.91 -14.03
C ALA A 162 10.20 -8.31 -13.81
N GLU A 163 11.42 -8.58 -14.24
CA GLU A 163 12.13 -9.82 -14.00
C GLU A 163 12.57 -10.01 -12.54
N ASN A 164 12.50 -8.94 -11.72
CA ASN A 164 12.99 -8.91 -10.34
C ASN A 164 11.84 -8.89 -9.30
N THR A 165 10.64 -9.38 -9.65
CA THR A 165 9.46 -9.42 -8.77
C THR A 165 9.76 -9.97 -7.37
N VAL A 166 10.43 -11.13 -7.28
CA VAL A 166 10.72 -11.80 -6.00
C VAL A 166 11.57 -10.92 -5.09
N ASP A 167 12.51 -10.22 -5.69
CA ASP A 167 13.43 -9.31 -5.03
C ASP A 167 12.71 -8.05 -4.55
N VAL A 168 11.86 -7.46 -5.40
CA VAL A 168 11.00 -6.31 -5.04
C VAL A 168 10.03 -6.68 -3.91
N GLN A 169 9.44 -7.87 -3.94
CA GLN A 169 8.61 -8.38 -2.86
C GLN A 169 9.39 -8.56 -1.54
N ALA A 170 10.64 -9.01 -1.60
CA ALA A 170 11.51 -9.13 -0.43
C ALA A 170 11.86 -7.75 0.14
N ASP A 171 12.13 -6.76 -0.70
CA ASP A 171 12.45 -5.39 -0.28
C ASP A 171 11.24 -4.73 0.37
N PHE A 172 10.05 -4.90 -0.22
CA PHE A 172 8.81 -4.41 0.36
C PHE A 172 8.60 -4.93 1.79
N ARG A 173 8.80 -6.24 2.00
CA ARG A 173 8.70 -6.86 3.34
C ARG A 173 9.79 -6.33 4.28
N THR A 174 11.01 -6.17 3.78
CA THR A 174 12.15 -5.68 4.58
C THR A 174 11.91 -4.27 5.09
N ILE A 175 11.49 -3.36 4.20
CA ILE A 175 11.16 -1.98 4.58
C ILE A 175 10.04 -1.99 5.62
N GLN A 176 9.02 -2.83 5.44
CA GLN A 176 7.88 -2.88 6.34
C GLN A 176 8.25 -3.43 7.73
N GLN A 177 9.09 -4.46 7.79
CA GLN A 177 9.58 -5.04 9.04
C GLN A 177 10.55 -4.10 9.77
N SER A 178 11.18 -3.16 9.05
CA SER A 178 12.10 -2.19 9.63
C SER A 178 11.41 -1.02 10.37
N LEU A 179 10.08 -0.88 10.23
CA LEU A 179 9.33 0.25 10.76
C LEU A 179 9.51 0.37 12.28
N LYS A 180 9.79 1.59 12.73
CA LYS A 180 9.85 1.90 14.17
C LYS A 180 8.51 2.40 14.68
N GLU A 181 8.36 2.39 16.01
CA GLU A 181 7.17 2.92 16.69
C GLU A 181 6.92 4.38 16.26
N GLY A 182 5.72 4.66 15.74
CA GLY A 182 5.33 5.99 15.27
C GLY A 182 5.79 6.34 13.85
N GLU A 183 6.55 5.48 13.19
CA GLU A 183 6.96 5.67 11.80
C GLU A 183 5.90 5.17 10.81
N THR A 184 5.64 5.96 9.77
CA THR A 184 4.76 5.56 8.66
C THR A 184 5.55 4.81 7.59
N TRP A 185 4.87 3.89 6.91
CA TRP A 185 5.44 3.21 5.75
C TRP A 185 5.94 4.18 4.69
N GLU A 186 5.19 5.25 4.42
CA GLU A 186 5.58 6.27 3.45
C GLU A 186 6.89 6.97 3.81
N ALA A 187 7.10 7.27 5.09
CA ALA A 187 8.33 7.91 5.55
C ALA A 187 9.54 6.98 5.38
N ALA A 188 9.38 5.70 5.71
CA ALA A 188 10.42 4.69 5.55
C ALA A 188 10.73 4.40 4.09
N PHE A 189 9.70 4.20 3.27
CA PHE A 189 9.81 3.98 1.83
C PHE A 189 10.55 5.12 1.13
N GLU A 190 10.21 6.37 1.45
CA GLU A 190 10.90 7.52 0.86
C GLU A 190 12.38 7.56 1.26
N GLN A 191 12.75 7.12 2.46
CA GLN A 191 14.16 7.06 2.84
C GLN A 191 14.90 5.94 2.11
N PHE A 192 14.27 4.79 1.89
CA PHE A 192 14.84 3.74 1.03
C PHE A 192 15.04 4.27 -0.40
N ARG A 193 14.01 4.91 -0.98
CA ARG A 193 14.08 5.48 -2.34
C ARG A 193 15.22 6.48 -2.50
N ARG A 194 15.48 7.31 -1.49
CA ARG A 194 16.59 8.26 -1.52
C ARG A 194 17.97 7.60 -1.52
N LEU A 195 18.14 6.51 -0.76
CA LEU A 195 19.38 5.72 -0.78
C LEU A 195 19.54 5.02 -2.13
N TYR A 196 18.44 4.52 -2.67
CA TYR A 196 18.40 3.94 -4.01
C TYR A 196 18.82 4.94 -5.09
N ASP A 197 18.21 6.13 -5.11
CA ASP A 197 18.50 7.19 -6.08
C ASP A 197 19.97 7.67 -5.99
N MET A 198 20.56 7.61 -4.78
CA MET A 198 21.97 7.97 -4.55
C MET A 198 22.93 6.93 -5.14
N GLU A 199 22.65 5.65 -4.96
CA GLU A 199 23.59 4.57 -5.32
C GLU A 199 23.31 3.93 -6.67
N LEU A 200 22.09 4.09 -7.20
CA LEU A 200 21.56 3.39 -8.37
C LEU A 200 21.78 1.86 -8.28
N ASN A 201 21.77 1.34 -7.04
CA ASN A 201 22.00 -0.06 -6.74
C ASN A 201 21.11 -0.50 -5.57
N ARG A 202 20.16 -1.39 -5.86
CA ARG A 202 19.19 -1.93 -4.90
C ARG A 202 19.85 -2.56 -3.67
N SER A 203 20.83 -3.44 -3.90
CA SER A 203 21.47 -4.21 -2.84
C SER A 203 22.19 -3.27 -1.86
N PHE A 204 22.89 -2.28 -2.38
CA PHE A 204 23.57 -1.29 -1.55
C PHE A 204 22.57 -0.41 -0.79
N ALA A 205 21.50 0.03 -1.45
CA ALA A 205 20.50 0.87 -0.81
C ALA A 205 19.78 0.13 0.32
N LEU A 206 19.49 -1.16 0.12
CA LEU A 206 18.88 -2.01 1.13
C LEU A 206 19.82 -2.27 2.32
N GLU A 207 21.09 -2.54 2.05
CA GLU A 207 22.11 -2.67 3.09
C GLU A 207 22.24 -1.39 3.92
N ASP A 208 22.31 -0.23 3.26
CA ASP A 208 22.44 1.07 3.93
C ASP A 208 21.18 1.42 4.73
N PHE A 209 20.02 1.13 4.15
CA PHE A 209 18.74 1.25 4.83
C PHE A 209 18.68 0.36 6.07
N ALA A 210 19.21 -0.86 6.01
CA ALA A 210 19.32 -1.75 7.16
C ALA A 210 20.26 -1.19 8.24
N VAL A 211 21.44 -0.68 7.86
CA VAL A 211 22.37 -0.03 8.80
C VAL A 211 21.70 1.14 9.52
N ILE A 212 20.97 1.98 8.78
CA ILE A 212 20.22 3.09 9.37
C ILE A 212 19.13 2.56 10.31
N SER A 213 18.37 1.54 9.89
CA SER A 213 17.29 0.93 10.67
C SER A 213 17.75 0.33 11.99
N GLU A 214 18.90 -0.37 11.99
CA GLU A 214 19.47 -1.04 13.14
C GLU A 214 20.02 -0.06 14.17
N THR A 215 20.53 1.08 13.71
CA THR A 215 21.18 2.09 14.55
C THR A 215 20.24 3.22 14.99
N LEU A 216 19.00 3.24 14.49
CA LEU A 216 18.00 4.25 14.82
C LEU A 216 17.55 4.11 16.28
N LYS A 217 17.76 5.16 17.08
CA LYS A 217 17.35 5.18 18.50
C LYS A 217 15.86 5.50 18.64
N LYS A 218 15.28 5.15 19.79
CA LYS A 218 13.86 5.44 20.07
C LYS A 218 13.57 6.94 19.96
N GLY A 219 12.57 7.30 19.17
CA GLY A 219 12.14 8.68 18.94
C GLY A 219 12.97 9.45 17.90
N GLU A 220 14.02 8.86 17.34
CA GLU A 220 14.75 9.48 16.24
C GLU A 220 13.99 9.37 14.92
N SER A 221 14.14 10.40 14.08
CA SER A 221 13.62 10.39 12.73
C SER A 221 14.57 9.65 11.80
N ARG A 222 14.06 8.63 11.09
CA ARG A 222 14.81 7.97 10.02
C ARG A 222 15.25 8.94 8.95
N LYS A 223 14.42 9.93 8.59
CA LYS A 223 14.80 10.98 7.64
C LYS A 223 16.08 11.68 8.07
N MET A 224 16.18 12.10 9.33
CA MET A 224 17.40 12.73 9.84
C MET A 224 18.59 11.77 9.77
N ALA A 225 18.39 10.50 10.12
CA ALA A 225 19.43 9.49 10.03
C ALA A 225 19.93 9.26 8.59
N THR A 226 19.02 9.16 7.63
CA THR A 226 19.31 9.07 6.20
C THR A 226 20.01 10.34 5.69
N ASP A 227 19.56 11.53 6.11
CA ASP A 227 20.22 12.80 5.76
C ASP A 227 21.68 12.82 6.23
N GLN A 228 21.95 12.36 7.45
CA GLN A 228 23.33 12.30 7.97
C GLN A 228 24.15 11.21 7.28
N PHE A 229 23.56 10.07 6.94
CA PHE A 229 24.24 9.02 6.18
C PHE A 229 24.65 9.52 4.79
N ILE A 230 23.74 10.15 4.04
CA ILE A 230 24.02 10.69 2.71
C ILE A 230 25.14 11.74 2.78
N ARG A 231 25.15 12.60 3.81
CA ARG A 231 26.24 13.58 4.00
C ARG A 231 27.61 12.94 4.19
N LEU A 232 27.68 11.78 4.85
CA LEU A 232 28.93 11.03 4.98
C LEU A 232 29.28 10.37 3.65
N TYR A 233 28.29 9.79 2.97
CA TYR A 233 28.47 9.20 1.65
C TYR A 233 29.04 10.21 0.64
N ASP A 234 28.50 11.42 0.58
CA ASP A 234 28.97 12.48 -0.33
C ASP A 234 30.39 12.98 -0.02
N ALA A 235 30.82 12.87 1.24
CA ALA A 235 32.13 13.35 1.69
C ALA A 235 33.22 12.28 1.58
N GLU A 236 32.84 11.01 1.69
CA GLU A 236 33.72 9.87 1.54
C GLU A 236 33.84 9.49 0.05
N GLN A 237 35.02 9.00 -0.36
CA GLN A 237 35.19 8.47 -1.73
C GLN A 237 34.74 7.00 -1.85
N SER A 238 34.14 6.46 -0.79
CA SER A 238 33.90 5.04 -0.61
C SER A 238 32.68 4.80 0.27
N ARG A 239 31.72 4.06 -0.26
CA ARG A 239 30.53 3.60 0.48
C ARG A 239 30.90 2.89 1.78
N ARG A 240 31.94 2.05 1.74
CA ARG A 240 32.39 1.28 2.92
C ARG A 240 32.82 2.21 4.05
N ASP A 241 33.51 3.30 3.70
CA ASP A 241 33.99 4.28 4.66
C ASP A 241 32.83 5.07 5.25
N ALA A 242 31.89 5.54 4.42
CA ALA A 242 30.66 6.19 4.89
C ALA A 242 29.87 5.32 5.88
N ILE A 243 29.71 4.01 5.61
CA ILE A 243 29.07 3.06 6.54
C ILE A 243 29.87 2.95 7.84
N SER A 244 31.19 2.83 7.74
CA SER A 244 32.08 2.72 8.90
C SER A 244 31.97 3.95 9.79
N ASP A 245 32.00 5.13 9.19
CA ASP A 245 31.94 6.42 9.88
C ASP A 245 30.59 6.65 10.52
N TYR A 246 29.51 6.37 9.79
CA TYR A 246 28.16 6.44 10.33
C TYR A 246 28.02 5.54 11.55
N ARG A 247 28.50 4.29 11.49
CA ARG A 247 28.50 3.36 12.64
C ARG A 247 29.38 3.84 13.78
N LEU A 248 30.54 4.42 13.49
CA LEU A 248 31.43 4.99 14.50
C LEU A 248 30.73 6.13 15.23
N ILE A 249 30.19 7.11 14.51
CA ILE A 249 29.45 8.25 15.07
C ILE A 249 28.29 7.74 15.93
N ARG A 250 27.52 6.76 15.44
CA ARG A 250 26.42 6.14 16.19
C ARG A 250 26.86 5.52 17.52
N ARG A 251 28.06 4.95 17.55
CA ARG A 251 28.63 4.29 18.73
C ARG A 251 29.19 5.29 19.74
N VAL A 252 29.92 6.31 19.27
CA VAL A 252 30.76 7.14 20.15
C VAL A 252 30.17 8.51 20.46
N ALA A 253 29.22 9.02 19.65
CA ALA A 253 28.65 10.35 19.87
C ALA A 253 27.98 10.51 21.25
N GLY A 254 27.67 9.42 21.96
CA GLY A 254 27.26 9.48 23.36
C GLY A 254 25.97 10.30 23.56
N GLN A 255 26.11 11.47 24.20
CA GLN A 255 25.03 12.45 24.42
C GLN A 255 24.80 13.41 23.25
N ASP A 256 25.78 13.58 22.35
CA ASP A 256 25.60 14.45 21.19
C ASP A 256 24.52 13.87 20.27
N SER A 257 23.82 14.77 19.59
CA SER A 257 22.91 14.37 18.52
C SER A 257 23.71 13.77 17.35
N LEU A 258 23.07 12.90 16.56
CA LEU A 258 23.68 12.35 15.35
C LEU A 258 24.17 13.46 14.40
N GLU A 259 23.42 14.55 14.29
CA GLU A 259 23.76 15.69 13.46
C GLU A 259 25.03 16.40 13.92
N GLU A 260 25.20 16.59 15.22
CA GLU A 260 26.41 17.18 15.81
C GLU A 260 27.61 16.26 15.63
N GLY A 261 27.44 14.96 15.91
CA GLY A 261 28.49 13.96 15.70
C GLY A 261 28.94 13.92 14.23
N THR A 262 28.00 13.88 13.29
CA THR A 262 28.26 13.91 11.85
C THR A 262 28.98 15.19 11.44
N THR A 263 28.52 16.34 11.92
CA THR A 263 29.13 17.64 11.60
C THR A 263 30.56 17.75 12.14
N ARG A 264 30.83 17.22 13.34
CA ARG A 264 32.19 17.19 13.91
C ARG A 264 33.09 16.23 13.14
N PHE A 265 32.58 15.05 12.78
CA PHE A 265 33.31 14.08 11.97
C PHE A 265 33.73 14.69 10.62
N LEU A 266 32.77 15.26 9.90
CA LEU A 266 33.02 15.89 8.58
C LEU A 266 34.01 17.06 8.66
N LYS A 267 34.05 17.81 9.78
CA LYS A 267 35.09 18.85 9.98
C LYS A 267 36.48 18.25 10.09
N LEU A 268 36.64 17.12 10.77
CA LEU A 268 37.92 16.42 10.84
C LEU A 268 38.31 15.85 9.48
N LEU A 269 37.35 15.22 8.79
CA LEU A 269 37.55 14.65 7.46
C LEU A 269 37.99 15.72 6.45
N ASN A 270 37.29 16.85 6.39
CA ASN A 270 37.64 17.96 5.48
C ASN A 270 39.03 18.55 5.77
N LYS A 271 39.48 18.50 7.02
CA LYS A 271 40.81 18.98 7.39
C LYS A 271 41.91 17.98 7.04
N ALA A 272 41.64 16.68 7.18
CA ALA A 272 42.60 15.62 6.89
C ALA A 272 42.63 15.22 5.41
N GLY A 273 41.54 15.44 4.67
CA GLY A 273 41.28 14.87 3.35
C GLY A 273 40.55 13.53 3.44
N SER A 274 39.70 13.24 2.45
CA SER A 274 38.88 12.01 2.37
C SER A 274 39.70 10.72 2.31
N ASP A 275 40.98 10.78 1.92
CA ASP A 275 41.83 9.59 1.82
C ASP A 275 42.41 9.17 3.20
N ASN A 276 42.11 9.94 4.25
CA ASN A 276 42.62 9.75 5.60
C ASN A 276 41.55 9.28 6.60
N THR A 277 40.46 8.65 6.12
CA THR A 277 39.32 8.19 6.93
C THR A 277 39.76 7.43 8.18
N ALA A 278 40.68 6.46 8.09
CA ALA A 278 41.12 5.69 9.25
C ALA A 278 41.78 6.57 10.35
N ALA A 279 42.56 7.58 9.96
CA ALA A 279 43.18 8.51 10.91
C ALA A 279 42.13 9.46 11.53
N VAL A 280 41.13 9.86 10.74
CA VAL A 280 39.99 10.66 11.20
C VAL A 280 39.14 9.88 12.18
N GLN A 281 38.80 8.62 11.89
CA GLN A 281 38.08 7.71 12.78
C GLN A 281 38.82 7.54 14.11
N GLY A 282 40.13 7.31 14.08
CA GLY A 282 40.96 7.22 15.28
C GLY A 282 40.93 8.50 16.12
N SER A 283 41.07 9.66 15.46
CA SER A 283 41.01 10.97 16.12
C SER A 283 39.63 11.26 16.70
N PHE A 284 38.58 10.94 15.97
CA PHE A 284 37.19 11.13 16.40
C PHE A 284 36.87 10.25 17.62
N ASN A 285 37.28 8.98 17.61
CA ASN A 285 37.08 8.08 18.73
C ASN A 285 37.76 8.58 20.02
N LEU A 286 38.96 9.16 19.92
CA LEU A 286 39.68 9.73 21.07
C LEU A 286 38.99 10.96 21.68
N LEU A 287 38.24 11.73 20.88
CA LEU A 287 37.52 12.92 21.39
C LEU A 287 36.29 12.57 22.24
N TYR A 288 35.83 11.31 22.19
CA TYR A 288 34.62 10.84 22.86
C TYR A 288 34.89 9.77 23.95
N GLN A 289 36.16 9.51 24.28
CA GLN A 289 36.58 8.73 25.45
C GLN A 289 36.79 9.62 26.66
#